data_AF-W7TDJ8-F1
#
_entry.id   AF-W7TDJ8-F1
#
_cell.length_a   1.000
_cell.length_b   1.000
_cell.length_c   1.000
_cell.angle_alpha   90.00
_cell.angle_beta   90.00
_cell.angle_gamma   90.00
#
_symmetry.space_group_name_H-M   'P 1'
#
loop_
_entity.id
_entity.type
_entity.pdbx_description
1 polymer ?
#
loop_
_entity_poly.entity_id
_entity_poly.type
_entity_poly.pdbx_seq_one_letter_code
_entity_poly.pdbx_strand_id
1 'polypeptide(L)'
;MHFSTDGEFPAMRAPLIALLLGASLLAPAQAAAPMGASAGHIDGTAATRTNDHWSGYSAHSGDYTTVSASWTEPNVDCRTGGEVVFWVGLDGDGNDNVEQTGTHVLCRNGKAIHTGWWETYPCYNIIDYNHTVQPGDKISSTVTDNGNGTYSLYLRDATQGWTEQPNKRACSGAGDVSAEVITETPIYSNGPSPLANFGTVTYTNVSINGRPVSNAGPQAINMARHGRNIDTTSAISGGTQFSNTWLATN
;
A
#
# COMPACT_ATOMS: atom_id res chain seq x y z
N MET A 1 53.82 -0.28 -29.70
CA MET A 1 54.94 -0.55 -28.75
C MET A 1 54.35 -0.28 -27.36
N HIS A 2 53.70 -1.23 -26.66
CA HIS A 2 54.28 -2.27 -25.80
C HIS A 2 55.57 -1.82 -25.09
N PHE A 3 55.55 -1.63 -23.77
CA PHE A 3 55.92 -2.67 -22.79
C PHE A 3 55.58 -2.27 -21.35
N SER A 4 55.09 -3.25 -20.60
CA SER A 4 55.00 -3.33 -19.13
C SER A 4 56.36 -3.79 -18.56
N THR A 5 56.69 -3.47 -17.30
CA THR A 5 57.44 -4.38 -16.40
C THR A 5 57.38 -3.92 -14.94
N ASP A 6 57.21 -4.93 -14.08
CA ASP A 6 57.17 -4.99 -12.62
C ASP A 6 58.48 -4.64 -11.89
N GLY A 7 58.40 -4.56 -10.55
CA GLY A 7 59.55 -4.60 -9.65
C GLY A 7 59.19 -5.00 -8.20
N GLU A 8 59.51 -6.25 -7.82
CA GLU A 8 59.56 -6.81 -6.45
C GLU A 8 60.93 -6.53 -5.75
N PHE A 9 61.02 -6.39 -4.42
CA PHE A 9 61.49 -7.34 -3.35
C PHE A 9 62.28 -6.51 -2.27
N PRO A 10 62.67 -6.98 -1.03
CA PRO A 10 62.74 -8.34 -0.48
C PRO A 10 62.28 -8.55 1.00
N ALA A 11 62.42 -9.80 1.46
CA ALA A 11 62.07 -10.41 2.75
C ALA A 11 63.04 -10.18 3.93
N MET A 12 62.59 -10.46 5.17
CA MET A 12 63.47 -10.86 6.29
C MET A 12 62.76 -11.84 7.26
N ARG A 13 63.57 -12.64 7.96
CA ARG A 13 63.37 -14.02 8.44
C ARG A 13 62.79 -14.17 9.88
N ALA A 14 62.28 -15.39 10.14
CA ALA A 14 61.75 -15.97 11.39
C ALA A 14 62.79 -16.22 12.52
N PRO A 15 62.37 -16.69 13.73
CA PRO A 15 62.41 -18.15 13.98
C PRO A 15 61.26 -18.76 14.84
N LEU A 16 61.32 -20.10 14.93
CA LEU A 16 60.38 -21.12 15.43
C LEU A 16 60.24 -21.25 16.97
N ILE A 17 59.19 -21.98 17.42
CA ILE A 17 59.10 -23.07 18.45
C ILE A 17 57.59 -23.17 18.85
N ALA A 18 56.88 -24.28 19.06
CA ALA A 18 57.14 -25.72 19.14
C ALA A 18 55.85 -26.50 18.80
N LEU A 19 56.04 -27.76 18.44
CA LEU A 19 55.04 -28.78 18.13
C LEU A 19 54.39 -29.34 19.42
N LEU A 20 53.06 -29.45 19.47
CA LEU A 20 52.34 -30.38 20.34
C LEU A 20 51.22 -31.05 19.53
N LEU A 21 51.34 -32.36 19.36
CA LEU A 21 50.35 -33.26 18.77
C LEU A 21 49.21 -33.47 19.77
N GLY A 22 47.99 -33.11 19.36
CA GLY A 22 46.75 -33.51 20.03
C GLY A 22 45.78 -34.06 18.99
N ALA A 23 45.64 -35.38 18.93
CA ALA A 23 44.63 -36.04 18.13
C ALA A 23 43.26 -35.83 18.78
N SER A 24 42.38 -35.11 18.08
CA SER A 24 40.98 -34.92 18.50
C SER A 24 40.06 -35.54 17.45
N LEU A 25 39.27 -36.53 17.88
CA LEU A 25 38.20 -37.14 17.11
C LEU A 25 37.17 -36.07 16.74
N LEU A 26 36.95 -35.84 15.44
CA LEU A 26 35.82 -35.07 14.94
C LEU A 26 34.54 -35.90 15.13
N ALA A 27 33.73 -35.55 16.13
CA ALA A 27 32.33 -35.91 16.12
C ALA A 27 31.60 -35.00 15.11
N PRO A 28 30.63 -35.50 14.33
CA PRO A 28 29.82 -34.63 13.48
C PRO A 28 28.97 -33.73 14.38
N ALA A 29 29.21 -32.42 14.31
CA ALA A 29 28.28 -31.43 14.81
C ALA A 29 26.98 -31.58 14.01
N GLN A 30 25.92 -32.06 14.66
CA GLN A 30 24.58 -32.02 14.09
C GLN A 30 24.24 -30.56 13.82
N ALA A 31 24.05 -30.21 12.56
CA ALA A 31 23.45 -28.95 12.18
C ALA A 31 22.05 -28.91 12.79
N ALA A 32 21.86 -28.07 13.81
CA ALA A 32 20.52 -27.71 14.27
C ALA A 32 19.83 -27.02 13.08
N ALA A 33 18.83 -27.69 12.51
CA ALA A 33 17.94 -27.07 11.55
C ALA A 33 17.35 -25.80 12.20
N PRO A 34 17.24 -24.67 11.47
CA PRO A 34 16.51 -23.54 12.00
C PRO A 34 15.07 -24.00 12.24
N MET A 35 14.65 -23.99 13.51
CA MET A 35 13.24 -24.12 13.85
C MET A 35 12.49 -23.06 13.07
N GLY A 36 11.52 -23.51 12.26
CA GLY A 36 10.71 -22.64 11.43
C GLY A 36 10.19 -21.47 12.26
N ALA A 37 10.42 -20.25 11.76
CA ALA A 37 9.65 -19.11 12.21
C ALA A 37 8.19 -19.46 11.90
N SER A 38 7.45 -19.86 12.94
CA SER A 38 6.00 -19.83 12.90
C SER A 38 5.64 -18.42 12.46
N ALA A 39 4.98 -18.28 11.32
CA ALA A 39 4.31 -17.04 10.96
C ALA A 39 3.35 -16.75 12.11
N GLY A 40 3.78 -15.88 13.03
CA GLY A 40 2.97 -15.45 14.14
C GLY A 40 1.77 -14.75 13.54
N HIS A 41 0.58 -15.34 13.72
CA HIS A 41 -0.62 -14.54 13.76
C HIS A 41 -0.36 -13.48 14.84
N ILE A 42 -0.27 -12.23 14.43
CA ILE A 42 -0.32 -11.12 15.37
C ILE A 42 -1.76 -11.12 15.88
N ASP A 43 -2.00 -11.88 16.95
CA ASP A 43 -3.21 -11.79 17.75
C ASP A 43 -3.06 -10.55 18.65
N GLY A 44 -3.32 -9.42 18.01
CA GLY A 44 -3.28 -8.09 18.55
C GLY A 44 -4.14 -7.21 17.65
N THR A 45 -5.34 -7.69 17.30
CA THR A 45 -6.27 -6.95 16.46
C THR A 45 -6.70 -5.71 17.23
N ALA A 46 -6.13 -4.55 16.89
CA ALA A 46 -6.84 -3.30 17.09
C ALA A 46 -8.28 -3.52 16.58
N ALA A 47 -9.28 -3.18 17.38
CA ALA A 47 -10.67 -3.43 17.03
C ALA A 47 -10.96 -2.78 15.66
N THR A 48 -11.56 -3.54 14.74
CA THR A 48 -11.98 -3.00 13.44
C THR A 48 -12.93 -1.84 13.69
N ARG A 49 -12.54 -0.64 13.22
CA ARG A 49 -13.40 0.53 13.29
C ARG A 49 -14.43 0.50 12.16
N THR A 50 -15.51 1.25 12.33
CA THR A 50 -16.53 1.41 11.30
C THR A 50 -16.76 2.88 11.04
N ASN A 51 -16.89 3.28 9.77
CA ASN A 51 -17.40 4.58 9.38
C ASN A 51 -18.35 4.42 8.19
N ASP A 52 -18.81 5.54 7.62
CA ASP A 52 -19.77 5.55 6.52
C ASP A 52 -19.15 5.90 5.16
N HIS A 53 -17.85 5.78 4.96
CA HIS A 53 -17.28 6.15 3.66
C HIS A 53 -16.05 5.35 3.29
N TRP A 54 -15.30 4.80 4.25
CA TRP A 54 -14.11 4.01 4.01
C TRP A 54 -14.25 2.57 4.49
N SER A 55 -13.55 1.70 3.79
CA SER A 55 -13.09 0.40 4.24
C SER A 55 -11.62 0.24 3.86
N GLY A 56 -10.89 -0.61 4.55
CA GLY A 56 -9.47 -0.86 4.28
C GLY A 56 -8.62 -0.76 5.53
N TYR A 57 -7.38 -0.33 5.37
CA TYR A 57 -6.44 -0.16 6.48
C TYR A 57 -5.87 1.25 6.48
N SER A 58 -5.81 1.84 7.68
CA SER A 58 -5.08 3.08 7.93
C SER A 58 -4.14 2.88 9.11
N ALA A 59 -2.88 3.25 8.93
CA ALA A 59 -1.89 3.34 10.00
C ALA A 59 -1.81 4.80 10.43
N HIS A 60 -1.88 5.09 11.73
CA HIS A 60 -1.92 6.45 12.28
C HIS A 60 -0.79 6.63 13.31
N SER A 61 -0.55 7.89 13.73
CA SER A 61 0.39 8.23 14.82
C SER A 61 1.84 7.79 14.60
N GLY A 62 2.28 7.71 13.33
CA GLY A 62 3.66 7.45 12.94
C GLY A 62 4.15 8.54 11.99
N ASP A 63 5.45 8.53 11.67
CA ASP A 63 6.03 9.38 10.63
C ASP A 63 5.96 8.62 9.30
N TYR A 64 4.97 8.95 8.47
CA TYR A 64 4.77 8.29 7.18
C TYR A 64 5.39 9.13 6.05
N THR A 65 5.99 8.47 5.08
CA THR A 65 6.62 9.15 3.93
C THR A 65 6.27 8.48 2.62
N THR A 66 5.88 7.20 2.67
CA THR A 66 5.44 6.46 1.48
C THR A 66 4.36 5.46 1.83
N VAL A 67 3.38 5.33 0.93
CA VAL A 67 2.42 4.24 0.93
C VAL A 67 2.25 3.74 -0.51
N SER A 68 2.13 2.44 -0.68
CA SER A 68 1.87 1.83 -1.98
C SER A 68 1.02 0.58 -1.90
N ALA A 69 0.30 0.30 -2.99
CA ALA A 69 -0.45 -0.92 -3.20
C ALA A 69 -0.62 -1.21 -4.69
N SER A 70 -0.98 -2.45 -5.00
CA SER A 70 -1.40 -2.87 -6.33
C SER A 70 -2.72 -3.63 -6.26
N TRP A 71 -3.58 -3.42 -7.25
CA TRP A 71 -4.84 -4.15 -7.39
C TRP A 71 -5.13 -4.46 -8.85
N THR A 72 -6.09 -5.37 -9.05
CA THR A 72 -6.74 -5.53 -10.35
C THR A 72 -8.01 -4.71 -10.33
N GLU A 73 -8.22 -3.84 -11.31
CA GLU A 73 -9.38 -2.96 -11.36
C GLU A 73 -10.68 -3.80 -11.35
N PRO A 74 -11.59 -3.60 -10.38
CA PRO A 74 -12.78 -4.43 -10.25
C PRO A 74 -13.76 -4.26 -11.41
N ASN A 75 -14.53 -5.31 -11.70
CA ASN A 75 -15.70 -5.20 -12.58
C ASN A 75 -16.92 -4.77 -11.76
N VAL A 76 -17.21 -3.47 -11.74
CA VAL A 76 -18.29 -2.90 -10.93
C VAL A 76 -19.66 -3.12 -11.58
N ASP A 77 -20.58 -3.71 -10.83
CA ASP A 77 -21.96 -3.91 -11.20
C ASP A 77 -22.80 -2.65 -10.89
N CYS A 78 -23.15 -1.94 -11.95
CA CYS A 78 -23.86 -0.67 -11.88
C CYS A 78 -25.39 -0.77 -11.91
N ARG A 79 -25.98 -1.96 -11.75
CA ARG A 79 -27.45 -2.13 -11.75
C ARG A 79 -28.16 -1.26 -10.70
N THR A 80 -27.52 -1.06 -9.54
CA THR A 80 -28.05 -0.25 -8.44
C THR A 80 -27.51 1.19 -8.42
N GLY A 81 -26.68 1.57 -9.39
CA GLY A 81 -26.01 2.87 -9.41
C GLY A 81 -24.93 2.99 -8.33
N GLY A 82 -24.51 4.23 -8.05
CA GLY A 82 -23.54 4.56 -7.02
C GLY A 82 -22.13 4.83 -7.53
N GLU A 83 -21.21 4.97 -6.59
CA GLU A 83 -19.79 5.25 -6.83
C GLU A 83 -18.93 4.38 -5.92
N VAL A 84 -17.69 4.13 -6.35
CA VAL A 84 -16.66 3.49 -5.54
C VAL A 84 -15.29 3.96 -5.99
N VAL A 85 -14.38 4.18 -5.05
CA VAL A 85 -13.03 4.68 -5.28
C VAL A 85 -12.02 3.73 -4.63
N PHE A 86 -10.88 3.48 -5.28
CA PHE A 86 -9.81 2.64 -4.75
C PHE A 86 -8.50 3.42 -4.78
N TRP A 87 -7.85 3.62 -3.63
CA TRP A 87 -6.70 4.52 -3.57
C TRP A 87 -5.72 4.20 -2.44
N VAL A 88 -4.56 4.83 -2.50
CA VAL A 88 -3.58 4.92 -1.41
C VAL A 88 -3.29 6.39 -1.13
N GLY A 89 -3.03 6.72 0.13
CA GLY A 89 -2.82 8.11 0.53
C GLY A 89 -2.04 8.29 1.82
N LEU A 90 -1.51 9.50 1.97
CA LEU A 90 -0.97 10.03 3.22
C LEU A 90 -1.94 11.06 3.77
N ASP A 91 -1.95 11.21 5.09
CA ASP A 91 -2.93 12.01 5.84
C ASP A 91 -4.37 11.42 5.73
N GLY A 92 -5.42 12.20 6.02
CA GLY A 92 -6.82 11.80 5.88
C GLY A 92 -7.44 11.14 7.12
N ASP A 93 -6.69 10.27 7.80
CA ASP A 93 -7.06 9.76 9.13
C ASP A 93 -6.34 10.55 10.23
N GLY A 94 -7.07 11.40 10.95
CA GLY A 94 -6.56 12.20 12.07
C GLY A 94 -6.28 13.68 11.76
N ASN A 95 -6.43 14.10 10.50
CA ASN A 95 -6.45 15.51 10.09
C ASN A 95 -7.36 15.73 8.86
N ASP A 96 -7.49 16.98 8.41
CA ASP A 96 -8.38 17.37 7.30
C ASP A 96 -7.64 17.53 5.95
N ASN A 97 -6.44 16.95 5.80
CA ASN A 97 -5.67 16.96 4.55
C ASN A 97 -5.59 15.53 4.02
N VAL A 98 -5.41 15.34 2.72
CA VAL A 98 -5.05 14.03 2.18
C VAL A 98 -4.39 14.17 0.80
N GLU A 99 -3.27 13.49 0.62
CA GLU A 99 -2.56 13.38 -0.65
C GLU A 99 -2.69 11.96 -1.18
N GLN A 100 -3.38 11.80 -2.31
CA GLN A 100 -3.89 10.50 -2.72
C GLN A 100 -4.00 10.33 -4.23
N THR A 101 -3.94 9.07 -4.68
CA THR A 101 -4.15 8.71 -6.08
C THR A 101 -4.64 7.28 -6.22
N GLY A 102 -5.46 7.05 -7.25
CA GLY A 102 -6.12 5.78 -7.44
C GLY A 102 -7.07 5.77 -8.62
N THR A 103 -8.06 4.87 -8.56
CA THR A 103 -9.12 4.75 -9.57
C THR A 103 -10.47 5.07 -8.96
N HIS A 104 -11.38 5.58 -9.78
CA HIS A 104 -12.75 5.91 -9.42
C HIS A 104 -13.68 5.24 -10.44
N VAL A 105 -14.77 4.65 -9.94
CA VAL A 105 -15.82 4.08 -10.77
C VAL A 105 -17.14 4.79 -10.50
N LEU A 106 -17.62 5.51 -11.51
CA LEU A 106 -18.93 6.15 -11.51
C LEU A 106 -19.94 5.28 -12.27
N CYS A 107 -21.01 4.86 -11.59
CA CYS A 107 -22.12 4.20 -12.25
C CYS A 107 -23.10 5.23 -12.84
N ARG A 108 -23.13 5.34 -14.17
CA ARG A 108 -24.05 6.22 -14.90
C ARG A 108 -24.91 5.42 -15.87
N ASN A 109 -26.24 5.52 -15.72
CA ASN A 109 -27.21 4.83 -16.59
C ASN A 109 -26.95 3.31 -16.70
N GLY A 110 -26.62 2.67 -15.57
CA GLY A 110 -26.34 1.24 -15.51
C GLY A 110 -24.97 0.82 -16.08
N LYS A 111 -24.09 1.77 -16.41
CA LYS A 111 -22.75 1.50 -16.95
C LYS A 111 -21.68 2.03 -16.00
N ALA A 112 -20.62 1.25 -15.81
CA ALA A 112 -19.43 1.66 -15.07
C ALA A 112 -18.55 2.55 -15.96
N ILE A 113 -18.10 3.67 -15.40
CA ILE A 113 -17.11 4.57 -15.99
C ILE A 113 -15.92 4.59 -15.05
N HIS A 114 -14.80 4.03 -15.47
CA HIS A 114 -13.57 3.98 -14.69
C HIS A 114 -12.65 5.12 -15.10
N THR A 115 -12.10 5.85 -14.12
CA THR A 115 -11.08 6.88 -14.32
C THR A 115 -9.93 6.69 -13.34
N GLY A 116 -8.72 7.01 -13.77
CA GLY A 116 -7.59 7.21 -12.86
C GLY A 116 -7.53 8.68 -12.46
N TRP A 117 -7.08 8.98 -11.24
CA TRP A 117 -7.11 10.35 -10.72
C TRP A 117 -6.04 10.60 -9.65
N TRP A 118 -5.82 11.88 -9.33
CA TRP A 118 -5.06 12.31 -8.14
C TRP A 118 -5.78 13.44 -7.39
N GLU A 119 -5.44 13.61 -6.12
CA GLU A 119 -5.96 14.67 -5.27
C GLU A 119 -4.94 15.10 -4.22
N THR A 120 -4.99 16.38 -3.85
CA THR A 120 -4.36 16.91 -2.63
C THR A 120 -5.42 17.80 -1.95
N TYR A 121 -6.23 17.21 -1.07
CA TYR A 121 -7.37 17.84 -0.42
C TYR A 121 -6.90 18.68 0.79
N PRO A 122 -7.53 19.84 1.10
CA PRO A 122 -8.74 20.42 0.48
C PRO A 122 -8.51 21.40 -0.67
N CYS A 123 -7.27 21.73 -1.01
CA CYS A 123 -6.94 22.80 -1.95
C CYS A 123 -7.02 22.38 -3.42
N TYR A 124 -6.90 21.08 -3.71
CA TYR A 124 -7.23 20.49 -5.00
C TYR A 124 -8.21 19.33 -4.76
N ASN A 125 -9.38 19.42 -5.38
CA ASN A 125 -10.29 18.27 -5.48
C ASN A 125 -9.75 17.26 -6.50
N ILE A 126 -10.37 16.08 -6.58
CA ILE A 126 -10.11 15.04 -7.59
C ILE A 126 -9.87 15.63 -8.99
N ILE A 127 -8.70 15.33 -9.56
CA ILE A 127 -8.33 15.63 -10.94
C ILE A 127 -8.13 14.32 -11.71
N ASP A 128 -9.00 14.07 -12.68
CA ASP A 128 -8.93 12.89 -13.54
C ASP A 128 -7.74 12.96 -14.52
N TYR A 129 -7.10 11.81 -14.72
CA TYR A 129 -6.18 11.59 -15.83
C TYR A 129 -6.95 11.34 -17.13
N ASN A 130 -6.38 11.79 -18.24
CA ASN A 130 -6.96 11.56 -19.57
C ASN A 130 -6.45 10.25 -20.18
N HIS A 131 -6.64 9.13 -19.47
CA HIS A 131 -6.29 7.78 -19.92
C HIS A 131 -7.44 6.82 -19.72
N THR A 132 -7.41 5.72 -20.47
CA THR A 132 -8.39 4.65 -20.32
C THR A 132 -8.05 3.81 -19.09
N VAL A 133 -9.08 3.47 -18.30
CA VAL A 133 -9.07 2.43 -17.27
C VAL A 133 -10.23 1.49 -17.58
N GLN A 134 -10.04 0.19 -17.42
CA GLN A 134 -11.03 -0.87 -17.65
C GLN A 134 -11.00 -1.91 -16.53
N PRO A 135 -12.14 -2.58 -16.28
CA PRO A 135 -12.15 -3.78 -15.45
C PRO A 135 -11.10 -4.80 -15.89
N GLY A 136 -10.34 -5.33 -14.93
CA GLY A 136 -9.27 -6.29 -15.17
C GLY A 136 -7.87 -5.68 -15.34
N ASP A 137 -7.76 -4.36 -15.47
CA ASP A 137 -6.49 -3.66 -15.58
C ASP A 137 -5.64 -3.83 -14.30
N LYS A 138 -4.31 -3.82 -14.48
CA LYS A 138 -3.34 -4.03 -13.41
C LYS A 138 -2.80 -2.69 -12.92
N ILE A 139 -3.35 -2.23 -11.82
CA ILE A 139 -3.07 -0.91 -11.25
C ILE A 139 -1.99 -1.01 -10.17
N SER A 140 -1.08 -0.05 -10.16
CA SER A 140 -0.11 0.18 -9.09
C SER A 140 -0.16 1.65 -8.69
N SER A 141 -0.35 1.92 -7.40
CA SER A 141 -0.44 3.27 -6.85
C SER A 141 0.62 3.48 -5.77
N THR A 142 1.23 4.67 -5.73
CA THR A 142 2.19 5.07 -4.70
C THR A 142 2.05 6.56 -4.42
N VAL A 143 2.00 6.91 -3.14
CA VAL A 143 2.15 8.30 -2.69
C VAL A 143 3.46 8.42 -1.93
N THR A 144 4.19 9.50 -2.16
CA THR A 144 5.48 9.79 -1.52
C THR A 144 5.56 11.25 -1.12
N ASP A 145 5.78 11.54 0.17
CA ASP A 145 6.26 12.85 0.61
C ASP A 145 7.72 13.03 0.18
N ASN A 146 8.01 14.13 -0.51
CA ASN A 146 9.35 14.49 -0.96
C ASN A 146 10.15 15.29 0.09
N GLY A 147 9.60 15.53 1.28
CA GLY A 147 10.26 16.21 2.41
C GLY A 147 10.38 17.74 2.26
N ASN A 148 9.67 18.31 1.30
CA ASN A 148 9.65 19.77 1.03
C ASN A 148 8.22 20.33 0.89
N GLY A 149 7.25 19.59 1.43
CA GLY A 149 5.81 19.88 1.31
C GLY A 149 5.27 19.61 -0.10
N THR A 150 5.91 18.73 -0.86
CA THR A 150 5.40 18.24 -2.15
C THR A 150 5.33 16.73 -2.15
N TYR A 151 4.35 16.22 -2.88
CA TYR A 151 4.01 14.82 -2.92
C TYR A 151 4.08 14.32 -4.37
N SER A 152 4.70 13.17 -4.54
CA SER A 152 4.70 12.43 -5.80
C SER A 152 3.55 11.44 -5.77
N LEU A 153 2.56 11.65 -6.64
CA LEU A 153 1.32 10.86 -6.73
C LEU A 153 1.41 9.95 -7.95
N TYR A 154 1.93 8.74 -7.77
CA TYR A 154 2.20 7.80 -8.85
C TYR A 154 1.01 6.85 -9.07
N LEU A 155 0.50 6.80 -10.30
CA LEU A 155 -0.48 5.80 -10.73
C LEU A 155 -0.03 5.18 -12.06
N ARG A 156 0.02 3.85 -12.09
CA ARG A 156 0.37 3.09 -13.28
C ARG A 156 -0.68 2.05 -13.60
N ASP A 157 -1.10 2.03 -14.85
CA ASP A 157 -1.83 0.93 -15.44
C ASP A 157 -0.91 0.12 -16.35
N ALA A 158 -0.52 -1.07 -15.88
CA ALA A 158 0.37 -1.93 -16.63
C ALA A 158 -0.29 -2.55 -17.87
N THR A 159 -1.62 -2.65 -17.89
CA THR A 159 -2.39 -3.29 -18.96
C THR A 159 -2.61 -2.33 -20.11
N GLN A 160 -2.91 -1.07 -19.80
CA GLN A 160 -3.08 0.01 -20.78
C GLN A 160 -1.76 0.70 -21.16
N GLY A 161 -0.68 0.48 -20.40
CA GLY A 161 0.66 0.92 -20.76
C GLY A 161 0.96 2.39 -20.48
N TRP A 162 0.23 3.04 -19.58
CA TRP A 162 0.44 4.43 -19.18
C TRP A 162 0.87 4.54 -17.72
N THR A 163 1.47 5.67 -17.38
CA THR A 163 1.91 6.01 -16.02
C THR A 163 1.81 7.51 -15.85
N GLU A 164 1.26 7.93 -14.73
CA GLU A 164 1.16 9.32 -14.31
C GLU A 164 1.88 9.48 -12.96
N GLN A 165 2.58 10.60 -12.79
CA GLN A 165 3.28 10.93 -11.55
C GLN A 165 3.34 12.45 -11.32
N PRO A 166 2.18 13.13 -11.18
CA PRO A 166 2.18 14.53 -10.80
C PRO A 166 2.91 14.75 -9.47
N ASN A 167 3.73 15.80 -9.44
CA ASN A 167 4.35 16.32 -8.24
C ASN A 167 3.57 17.58 -7.80
N LYS A 168 2.94 17.53 -6.63
CA LYS A 168 1.98 18.54 -6.16
C LYS A 168 2.29 18.98 -4.75
N ARG A 169 2.03 20.25 -4.45
CA ARG A 169 2.13 20.74 -3.07
C ARG A 169 0.92 20.25 -2.29
N ALA A 170 1.17 19.77 -1.08
CA ALA A 170 0.11 19.59 -0.11
C ALA A 170 -0.51 20.92 0.29
N CYS A 171 -1.70 20.83 0.85
CA CYS A 171 -2.39 21.97 1.41
C CYS A 171 -1.82 22.32 2.79
N SER A 172 -2.14 23.52 3.28
CA SER A 172 -1.69 23.92 4.61
C SER A 172 -2.34 23.03 5.66
N GLY A 173 -1.53 22.36 6.46
CA GLY A 173 -1.98 21.48 7.54
C GLY A 173 -1.73 19.99 7.30
N ALA A 174 -1.23 19.61 6.12
CA ALA A 174 -0.67 18.28 5.89
C ALA A 174 0.49 18.02 6.87
N GLY A 175 0.61 16.78 7.32
CA GLY A 175 1.53 16.39 8.38
C GLY A 175 1.95 14.93 8.37
N ASP A 176 1.55 14.18 7.34
CA ASP A 176 1.82 12.74 7.18
C ASP A 176 1.45 11.91 8.42
N VAL A 177 0.34 12.26 9.08
CA VAL A 177 -0.07 11.68 10.37
C VAL A 177 -0.64 10.27 10.23
N SER A 178 -0.98 9.89 9.00
CA SER A 178 -1.49 8.57 8.62
C SER A 178 -1.04 8.14 7.23
N ALA A 179 -1.12 6.84 6.98
CA ALA A 179 -0.86 6.19 5.71
C ALA A 179 -1.85 5.06 5.48
N GLU A 180 -2.49 5.06 4.32
CA GLU A 180 -3.70 4.26 4.13
C GLU A 180 -3.91 3.70 2.73
N VAL A 181 -4.65 2.59 2.69
CA VAL A 181 -5.08 1.90 1.48
C VAL A 181 -6.56 1.59 1.63
N ILE A 182 -7.36 2.27 0.82
CA ILE A 182 -8.78 2.48 1.09
C ILE A 182 -9.63 2.13 -0.14
N THR A 183 -10.77 1.51 0.12
CA THR A 183 -11.94 1.54 -0.74
C THR A 183 -12.94 2.53 -0.16
N GLU A 184 -13.41 3.46 -0.99
CA GLU A 184 -14.22 4.58 -0.55
C GLU A 184 -15.53 4.71 -1.34
N THR A 185 -16.56 5.24 -0.71
CA THR A 185 -17.65 5.94 -1.40
C THR A 185 -17.58 7.44 -1.08
N PRO A 186 -17.57 8.33 -2.08
CA PRO A 186 -17.39 9.77 -1.85
C PRO A 186 -18.48 10.36 -0.96
N ILE A 187 -18.12 11.38 -0.16
CA ILE A 187 -19.07 12.19 0.62
C ILE A 187 -19.38 13.49 -0.11
N TYR A 188 -20.68 13.76 -0.26
CA TYR A 188 -21.19 15.03 -0.76
C TYR A 188 -21.94 15.78 0.35
N SER A 189 -22.42 16.99 0.05
CA SER A 189 -23.16 17.84 0.99
C SER A 189 -24.45 17.20 1.52
N ASN A 190 -25.02 16.23 0.79
CA ASN A 190 -26.20 15.47 1.19
C ASN A 190 -25.86 14.09 1.78
N GLY A 191 -24.60 13.84 2.11
CA GLY A 191 -24.10 12.57 2.65
C GLY A 191 -23.34 11.74 1.62
N PRO A 192 -22.94 10.51 1.99
CA PRO A 192 -22.18 9.65 1.11
C PRO A 192 -23.00 9.16 -0.08
N SER A 193 -22.34 9.02 -1.23
CA SER A 193 -22.91 8.36 -2.41
C SER A 193 -23.36 6.92 -2.06
N PRO A 194 -24.35 6.35 -2.77
CA PRO A 194 -24.58 4.91 -2.71
C PRO A 194 -23.31 4.17 -3.10
N LEU A 195 -22.91 3.16 -2.32
CA LEU A 195 -21.75 2.34 -2.64
C LEU A 195 -22.08 1.41 -3.81
N ALA A 196 -21.38 1.58 -4.94
CA ALA A 196 -21.53 0.70 -6.10
C ALA A 196 -21.08 -0.73 -5.77
N ASN A 197 -21.73 -1.73 -6.38
CA ASN A 197 -21.36 -3.12 -6.17
C ASN A 197 -20.06 -3.46 -6.92
N PHE A 198 -18.93 -3.37 -6.22
CA PHE A 198 -17.62 -3.71 -6.78
C PHE A 198 -17.23 -5.19 -6.62
N GLY A 199 -18.10 -6.00 -6.01
CA GLY A 199 -17.77 -7.37 -5.62
C GLY A 199 -16.66 -7.40 -4.58
N THR A 200 -15.45 -7.74 -5.00
CA THR A 200 -14.26 -7.79 -4.13
C THR A 200 -13.08 -7.16 -4.83
N VAL A 201 -12.36 -6.30 -4.12
CA VAL A 201 -11.04 -5.81 -4.53
C VAL A 201 -9.98 -6.39 -3.60
N THR A 202 -8.87 -6.85 -4.17
CA THR A 202 -7.73 -7.36 -3.41
C THR A 202 -6.55 -6.43 -3.61
N TYR A 203 -6.08 -5.86 -2.51
CA TYR A 203 -4.86 -5.05 -2.47
C TYR A 203 -3.69 -5.97 -2.16
N THR A 204 -2.62 -5.84 -2.95
CA THR A 204 -1.40 -6.64 -2.87
C THR A 204 -0.18 -5.73 -2.84
N ASN A 205 0.97 -6.28 -2.44
CA ASN A 205 2.22 -5.54 -2.28
C ASN A 205 2.06 -4.28 -1.41
N VAL A 206 1.15 -4.34 -0.43
CA VAL A 206 0.83 -3.19 0.40
C VAL A 206 2.03 -2.90 1.30
N SER A 207 2.56 -1.69 1.17
CA SER A 207 3.77 -1.25 1.83
C SER A 207 3.60 0.17 2.38
N ILE A 208 4.03 0.37 3.62
CA ILE A 208 4.15 1.68 4.25
C ILE A 208 5.63 1.87 4.63
N ASN A 209 6.23 2.99 4.24
CA ASN A 209 7.66 3.27 4.45
C ASN A 209 8.59 2.14 3.96
N GLY A 210 8.24 1.52 2.82
CA GLY A 210 8.99 0.41 2.23
C GLY A 210 8.94 -0.91 3.01
N ARG A 211 8.03 -1.05 3.98
CA ARG A 211 7.86 -2.25 4.81
C ARG A 211 6.45 -2.81 4.67
N PRO A 212 6.25 -4.13 4.91
CA PRO A 212 4.92 -4.72 4.93
C PRO A 212 3.95 -3.94 5.82
N VAL A 213 2.72 -3.74 5.35
CA VAL A 213 1.69 -2.95 6.05
C VAL A 213 1.42 -3.47 7.46
N SER A 214 1.55 -4.76 7.72
CA SER A 214 1.42 -5.34 9.07
C SER A 214 2.40 -4.77 10.10
N ASN A 215 3.52 -4.19 9.65
CA ASN A 215 4.53 -3.60 10.54
C ASN A 215 4.18 -2.17 10.96
N ALA A 216 3.19 -1.53 10.33
CA ALA A 216 2.79 -0.16 10.61
C ALA A 216 1.75 -0.05 11.74
N GLY A 217 1.36 -1.18 12.37
CA GLY A 217 0.26 -1.21 13.33
C GLY A 217 -1.08 -0.70 12.74
N PRO A 218 -1.46 -1.11 11.53
CA PRO A 218 -2.61 -0.53 10.85
C PRO A 218 -3.92 -0.98 11.51
N GLN A 219 -4.91 -0.09 11.53
CA GLN A 219 -6.25 -0.41 11.99
C GLN A 219 -7.16 -0.74 10.80
N ALA A 220 -7.87 -1.87 10.88
CA ALA A 220 -8.88 -2.24 9.89
C ALA A 220 -10.13 -1.34 10.02
N ILE A 221 -10.73 -1.02 8.88
CA ILE A 221 -11.94 -0.20 8.76
C ILE A 221 -12.96 -0.97 7.95
N ASN A 222 -14.19 -1.08 8.44
CA ASN A 222 -15.33 -1.53 7.65
C ASN A 222 -16.23 -0.34 7.31
N MET A 223 -16.83 -0.37 6.12
CA MET A 223 -17.83 0.61 5.75
C MET A 223 -19.20 0.14 6.22
N ALA A 224 -19.93 1.00 6.92
CA ALA A 224 -21.25 0.71 7.47
C ALA A 224 -22.26 1.82 7.20
N ARG A 225 -23.54 1.45 7.14
CA ARG A 225 -24.70 2.35 7.10
C ARG A 225 -25.74 1.84 8.07
N HIS A 226 -26.30 2.75 8.87
CA HIS A 226 -27.38 2.41 9.81
C HIS A 226 -27.06 1.19 10.70
N GLY A 227 -25.81 1.09 11.16
CA GLY A 227 -25.34 -0.01 12.02
C GLY A 227 -25.10 -1.34 11.32
N ARG A 228 -25.10 -1.39 9.98
CA ARG A 228 -24.84 -2.60 9.18
C ARG A 228 -23.67 -2.36 8.23
N ASN A 229 -22.75 -3.33 8.16
CA ASN A 229 -21.67 -3.26 7.19
C ASN A 229 -22.23 -3.37 5.78
N ILE A 230 -21.74 -2.50 4.90
CA ILE A 230 -21.99 -2.50 3.46
C ILE A 230 -20.72 -2.87 2.68
N ASP A 231 -19.58 -2.89 3.37
CA ASP A 231 -18.30 -3.40 2.92
C ASP A 231 -17.53 -3.93 4.13
N THR A 232 -16.72 -4.98 3.94
CA THR A 232 -15.87 -5.56 4.97
C THR A 232 -14.44 -5.73 4.49
N THR A 233 -13.50 -5.40 5.37
CA THR A 233 -12.06 -5.60 5.17
C THR A 233 -11.60 -6.90 5.83
N SER A 234 -10.87 -7.70 5.07
CA SER A 234 -10.27 -8.94 5.57
C SER A 234 -9.09 -8.67 6.50
N ALA A 235 -8.69 -9.68 7.28
CA ALA A 235 -7.38 -9.68 7.91
C ALA A 235 -6.26 -9.55 6.86
N ILE A 236 -5.12 -8.96 7.27
CA ILE A 236 -3.91 -8.93 6.45
C ILE A 236 -3.32 -10.35 6.35
N SER A 237 -3.11 -10.81 5.12
CA SER A 237 -2.44 -12.06 4.78
C SER A 237 -1.00 -11.78 4.32
N GLY A 238 -0.05 -12.59 4.77
CA GLY A 238 1.37 -12.48 4.38
C GLY A 238 2.04 -11.14 4.73
N GLY A 239 1.39 -10.30 5.55
CA GLY A 239 1.86 -8.97 5.93
C GLY A 239 1.64 -7.87 4.87
N THR A 240 1.22 -8.21 3.65
CA THR A 240 1.22 -7.29 2.49
C THR A 240 -0.05 -7.36 1.64
N GLN A 241 -1.06 -8.14 2.03
CA GLN A 241 -2.27 -8.34 1.24
C GLN A 241 -3.51 -8.31 2.11
N PHE A 242 -4.58 -7.69 1.62
CA PHE A 242 -5.92 -7.82 2.19
C PHE A 242 -6.98 -7.63 1.08
N SER A 243 -8.25 -7.79 1.41
CA SER A 243 -9.35 -7.53 0.47
C SER A 243 -10.48 -6.78 1.15
N ASN A 244 -11.16 -5.96 0.35
CA ASN A 244 -12.44 -5.35 0.71
C ASN A 244 -13.53 -6.03 -0.12
N THR A 245 -14.71 -6.23 0.46
CA THR A 245 -15.81 -6.96 -0.17
C THR A 245 -17.12 -6.25 0.09
N TRP A 246 -17.73 -5.79 -1.00
CA TRP A 246 -19.06 -5.23 -1.01
C TRP A 246 -20.08 -6.23 -0.46
N LEU A 247 -20.99 -5.73 0.37
CA LEU A 247 -22.08 -6.52 0.95
C LEU A 247 -23.42 -5.97 0.47
N ALA A 248 -24.28 -6.87 -0.01
CA ALA A 248 -25.66 -6.52 -0.29
C ALA A 248 -26.36 -6.09 1.01
N THR A 249 -26.87 -4.87 1.04
CA THR A 249 -27.81 -4.44 2.07
C THR A 249 -29.17 -5.05 1.78
N ASN A 250 -29.50 -6.18 2.43
CA ASN A 250 -30.87 -6.69 2.50
C ASN A 250 -31.77 -5.74 3.28
#